data_AF-A0A2M8P303-F1
#
_entry.id   AF-A0A2M8P303-F1
#
_cell.length_a   1.000
_cell.length_b   1.000
_cell.length_c   1.000
_cell.angle_alpha   90.00
_cell.angle_beta   90.00
_cell.angle_gamma   90.00
#
_symmetry.space_group_name_H-M   'P 1'
#
loop_
_entity.id
_entity.type
_entity.pdbx_description
1 polymer ?
#
loop_
_entity_poly.entity_id
_entity_poly.type
_entity_poly.pdbx_seq_one_letter_code
_entity_poly.pdbx_strand_id
1 'polypeptide(L)'
;MLVNPIWVEQYIKDELGLTGRDLCKLYGVEQDALHAYLASLGANTNEVFQRVLADIDAVRTGYRQVRVSDAHIAQLQTLLNNYPFHPLVSLLTWDGRQAWRLSGDDAQYVAFRAADIVGLNFESGDVLRQRLNTLVIWQAETLPTFGEAFRARLADITLYLIELSGVL
;
A
#
# COMPACT_ATOMS: atom_id res chain seq x y z
N MET A 1 -20.70 -4.29 -18.15
CA MET A 1 -20.90 -3.68 -16.82
C MET A 1 -20.31 -2.28 -16.88
N LEU A 2 -20.99 -1.28 -16.34
CA LEU A 2 -20.45 0.08 -16.25
C LEU A 2 -19.27 0.12 -15.26
N VAL A 3 -18.27 0.96 -15.52
CA VAL A 3 -17.15 1.19 -14.61
C VAL A 3 -17.64 1.83 -13.31
N ASN A 4 -17.19 1.31 -12.17
CA ASN A 4 -17.39 1.93 -10.86
C ASN A 4 -16.05 2.51 -10.35
N PRO A 5 -15.78 3.82 -10.53
CA PRO A 5 -14.50 4.42 -10.12
C PRO A 5 -14.30 4.43 -8.60
N ILE A 6 -15.39 4.56 -7.83
CA ILE A 6 -15.33 4.53 -6.35
C ILE A 6 -14.79 3.17 -5.87
N TRP A 7 -15.24 2.08 -6.52
CA TRP A 7 -14.72 0.74 -6.27
C TRP A 7 -13.21 0.67 -6.50
N VAL A 8 -12.73 1.22 -7.62
CA VAL A 8 -11.31 1.19 -8.01
C VAL A 8 -10.46 1.94 -7.00
N GLU A 9 -10.86 3.16 -6.63
CA GLU A 9 -10.12 3.97 -5.65
C GLU A 9 -10.04 3.29 -4.30
N GLN A 10 -11.17 2.78 -3.81
CA GLN A 10 -11.21 2.18 -2.48
C GLN A 10 -10.45 0.85 -2.44
N TYR A 11 -10.50 0.06 -3.50
CA TYR A 11 -9.74 -1.19 -3.57
C TYR A 11 -8.23 -0.94 -3.69
N ILE A 12 -7.81 0.06 -4.48
CA ILE A 12 -6.40 0.49 -4.54
C ILE A 12 -5.91 1.01 -3.19
N LYS A 13 -6.75 1.75 -2.47
CA LYS A 13 -6.43 2.18 -1.11
C LYS A 13 -6.26 1.02 -0.16
N ASP A 14 -7.16 0.04 -0.21
CA ASP A 14 -7.10 -1.11 0.70
C ASP A 14 -5.88 -2.01 0.39
N GLU A 15 -5.57 -2.26 -0.88
CA GLU A 15 -4.47 -3.15 -1.30
C GLU A 15 -3.08 -2.48 -1.29
N LEU A 16 -3.01 -1.19 -1.63
CA LEU A 16 -1.74 -0.47 -1.82
C LEU A 16 -1.59 0.77 -0.94
N GLY A 17 -2.58 1.12 -0.11
CA GLY A 17 -2.49 2.27 0.80
C GLY A 17 -2.49 3.61 0.07
N LEU A 18 -2.79 3.64 -1.24
CA LEU A 18 -2.81 4.83 -2.07
C LEU A 18 -4.18 5.51 -2.03
N THR A 19 -4.17 6.84 -1.95
CA THR A 19 -5.38 7.67 -1.89
C THR A 19 -5.75 8.20 -3.27
N GLY A 20 -6.96 8.75 -3.40
CA GLY A 20 -7.36 9.46 -4.63
C GLY A 20 -6.41 10.60 -5.00
N ARG A 21 -5.75 11.24 -4.02
CA ARG A 21 -4.70 12.26 -4.29
C ARG A 21 -3.48 11.65 -4.98
N ASP A 22 -3.07 10.45 -4.58
CA ASP A 22 -1.95 9.75 -5.21
C ASP A 22 -2.30 9.37 -6.66
N LEU A 23 -3.55 8.96 -6.92
CA LEU A 23 -4.05 8.69 -8.27
C LEU A 23 -4.16 9.95 -9.13
N CYS A 24 -4.58 11.08 -8.55
CA CYS A 24 -4.57 12.37 -9.23
C CYS A 24 -3.15 12.74 -9.69
N LYS A 25 -2.16 12.58 -8.82
CA LYS A 25 -0.75 12.80 -9.16
C LYS A 25 -0.25 11.84 -10.24
N LEU A 26 -0.59 10.56 -10.12
CA LEU A 26 -0.22 9.51 -11.09
C LEU A 26 -0.66 9.88 -12.51
N TYR A 27 -1.89 10.40 -12.67
CA TYR A 27 -2.46 10.72 -13.98
C TYR A 27 -2.37 12.20 -14.37
N GLY A 28 -1.88 13.07 -13.49
CA GLY A 28 -1.84 14.51 -13.72
C GLY A 28 -3.22 15.14 -13.88
N VAL A 29 -4.22 14.66 -13.14
CA VAL A 29 -5.62 15.12 -13.22
C VAL A 29 -6.05 15.81 -11.93
N GLU A 30 -7.04 16.70 -12.04
CA GLU A 30 -7.69 17.32 -10.89
C GLU A 30 -8.65 16.33 -10.19
N GLN A 31 -8.93 16.58 -8.92
CA GLN A 31 -9.68 15.65 -8.06
C GLN A 31 -11.13 15.44 -8.54
N ASP A 32 -11.77 16.48 -9.05
CA ASP A 32 -13.12 16.43 -9.62
C ASP A 32 -13.17 15.68 -10.96
N ALA A 33 -12.06 15.66 -11.71
CA ALA A 33 -11.91 14.93 -12.96
C ALA A 33 -11.54 13.44 -12.79
N LEU A 34 -11.05 13.04 -11.61
CA LEU A 34 -10.50 11.69 -11.37
C LEU A 34 -11.48 10.56 -11.73
N HIS A 35 -12.72 10.63 -11.26
CA HIS A 35 -13.71 9.57 -11.52
C HIS A 35 -14.04 9.44 -13.01
N ALA A 36 -14.16 10.56 -13.72
CA ALA A 36 -14.41 10.56 -15.17
C ALA A 36 -13.22 9.98 -15.92
N TYR A 37 -12.00 10.31 -15.50
CA TYR A 37 -10.78 9.76 -16.06
C TYR A 37 -10.69 8.24 -15.83
N LEU A 38 -10.90 7.76 -14.60
CA LEU A 38 -10.92 6.33 -14.30
C LEU A 38 -11.98 5.57 -15.13
N ALA A 39 -13.16 6.16 -15.31
CA ALA A 39 -14.21 5.59 -16.16
C ALA A 39 -13.82 5.52 -17.65
N SER A 40 -12.88 6.35 -18.10
CA SER A 40 -12.39 6.35 -19.49
C SER A 40 -11.30 5.32 -19.77
N LEU A 41 -10.69 4.71 -18.74
CA LEU A 41 -9.55 3.81 -18.88
C LEU A 41 -9.91 2.40 -19.40
N GLY A 42 -11.18 2.01 -19.41
CA GLY A 42 -11.59 0.67 -19.81
C GLY A 42 -13.10 0.48 -19.90
N ALA A 43 -13.52 -0.71 -20.35
CA ALA A 43 -14.94 -1.01 -20.57
C ALA A 43 -15.66 -1.52 -19.32
N ASN A 44 -14.93 -1.93 -18.28
CA ASN A 44 -15.48 -2.43 -17.02
C ASN A 44 -14.52 -2.20 -15.84
N THR A 45 -15.04 -2.29 -14.61
CA THR A 45 -14.30 -2.01 -13.38
C THR A 45 -13.02 -2.83 -13.20
N ASN A 46 -13.03 -4.13 -13.54
CA ASN A 46 -11.87 -4.98 -13.35
C ASN A 46 -10.74 -4.62 -14.34
N GLU A 47 -11.09 -4.33 -15.59
CA GLU A 47 -10.14 -3.85 -16.59
C GLU A 47 -9.48 -2.53 -16.16
N VAL A 48 -10.28 -1.58 -15.66
CA VAL A 48 -9.77 -0.31 -15.14
C VAL A 48 -8.85 -0.54 -13.95
N PHE A 49 -9.21 -1.42 -13.01
CA PHE A 49 -8.36 -1.75 -11.86
C PHE A 49 -7.02 -2.35 -12.29
N GLN A 50 -7.03 -3.34 -13.18
CA GLN A 50 -5.79 -3.95 -13.70
C GLN A 50 -4.94 -2.93 -14.45
N ARG A 51 -5.58 -2.00 -15.17
CA ARG A 51 -4.87 -0.92 -15.83
C ARG A 51 -4.19 0.02 -14.83
N VAL A 52 -4.89 0.41 -13.77
CA VAL A 52 -4.34 1.25 -12.70
C VAL A 52 -3.16 0.57 -12.02
N LEU A 53 -3.25 -0.74 -11.72
CA LEU A 53 -2.12 -1.50 -11.18
C LEU A 53 -0.91 -1.47 -12.12
N ALA A 54 -1.13 -1.69 -13.41
CA ALA A 54 -0.06 -1.66 -14.40
C ALA A 54 0.59 -0.28 -14.51
N ASP A 55 -0.20 0.79 -14.46
CA ASP A 55 0.31 2.18 -14.51
C ASP A 55 1.09 2.52 -13.23
N ILE A 56 0.63 2.08 -12.05
CA ILE A 56 1.38 2.20 -10.78
C ILE A 56 2.72 1.45 -10.87
N ASP A 57 2.72 0.22 -11.38
CA ASP A 57 3.94 -0.57 -11.55
C ASP A 57 4.91 0.03 -12.58
N ALA A 58 4.38 0.63 -13.65
CA ALA A 58 5.19 1.35 -14.64
C ALA A 58 5.88 2.55 -14.00
N VAL A 59 5.17 3.33 -13.18
CA VAL A 59 5.76 4.46 -12.45
C VAL A 59 6.77 3.98 -11.41
N ARG A 60 6.43 2.94 -10.64
CA ARG A 60 7.35 2.29 -9.72
C ARG A 60 8.61 1.82 -10.40
N THR A 61 8.56 1.32 -11.63
CA THR A 61 9.77 0.82 -12.32
C THR A 61 10.55 1.94 -13.02
N GLY A 62 9.86 2.92 -13.60
CA GLY A 62 10.47 3.99 -14.38
C GLY A 62 11.12 5.11 -13.57
N TYR A 63 10.67 5.38 -12.34
CA TYR A 63 11.04 6.59 -11.59
C TYR A 63 11.58 6.34 -10.18
N ARG A 64 12.05 5.12 -9.86
CA ARG A 64 12.53 4.78 -8.50
C ARG A 64 13.55 5.80 -7.99
N GLN A 65 13.19 6.57 -6.98
CA GLN A 65 14.14 7.37 -6.20
C GLN A 65 14.93 6.48 -5.23
N VAL A 66 14.25 5.47 -4.66
CA VAL A 66 14.84 4.49 -3.75
C VAL A 66 14.87 3.14 -4.45
N ARG A 67 16.06 2.54 -4.55
CA ARG A 67 16.22 1.18 -5.03
C ARG A 67 16.25 0.23 -3.84
N VAL A 68 15.17 -0.53 -3.66
CA VAL A 68 15.16 -1.61 -2.67
C VAL A 68 16.06 -2.74 -3.17
N SER A 69 16.95 -3.21 -2.30
CA SER A 69 17.84 -4.34 -2.56
C SER A 69 17.41 -5.55 -1.75
N ASP A 70 17.84 -6.75 -2.15
CA ASP A 70 17.60 -7.98 -1.39
C ASP A 70 18.15 -7.89 0.04
N ALA A 71 19.23 -7.11 0.24
CA ALA A 71 19.76 -6.84 1.57
C ALA A 71 18.79 -6.02 2.44
N HIS A 72 18.11 -5.02 1.87
CA HIS A 72 17.08 -4.26 2.59
C HIS A 72 15.89 -5.16 2.94
N ILE A 73 15.47 -6.03 2.02
CA ILE A 73 14.40 -7.02 2.26
C ILE A 73 14.78 -7.93 3.43
N ALA A 74 15.97 -8.52 3.40
CA ALA A 74 16.45 -9.43 4.45
C ALA A 74 16.56 -8.73 5.82
N GLN A 75 17.05 -7.48 5.85
CA GLN A 75 17.13 -6.70 7.08
C GLN A 75 15.74 -6.42 7.66
N LEU A 76 14.79 -6.01 6.82
CA LEU A 76 13.42 -5.76 7.27
C LEU A 76 12.76 -7.04 7.77
N GLN A 77 12.85 -8.15 7.02
CA GLN A 77 12.30 -9.44 7.44
C GLN A 77 12.90 -9.90 8.78
N THR A 78 14.21 -9.77 8.96
CA THR A 78 14.88 -10.10 10.24
C THR A 78 14.35 -9.24 11.39
N LEU A 79 14.15 -7.94 11.15
CA LEU A 79 13.57 -7.04 12.14
C LEU A 79 12.14 -7.42 12.48
N LEU A 80 11.30 -7.66 11.47
CA LEU A 80 9.92 -8.07 11.68
C LEU A 80 9.85 -9.41 12.41
N ASN A 81 10.76 -10.36 12.15
CA ASN A 81 10.86 -11.67 12.83
C ASN A 81 11.14 -11.56 14.33
N ASN A 82 11.83 -10.52 14.77
CA ASN A 82 12.14 -10.31 16.19
C ASN A 82 11.16 -9.37 16.89
N TYR A 83 10.24 -8.75 16.15
CA TYR A 83 9.31 -7.76 16.71
C TYR A 83 8.07 -8.42 17.33
N PRO A 84 7.73 -8.08 18.59
CA PRO A 84 6.50 -8.55 19.24
C PRO A 84 5.31 -7.68 18.83
N PHE A 85 4.64 -8.03 17.74
CA PHE A 85 3.47 -7.31 17.25
C PHE A 85 2.32 -7.27 18.26
N HIS A 86 1.62 -6.14 18.32
CA HIS A 86 0.31 -6.06 18.95
C HIS A 86 -0.73 -6.81 18.11
N PRO A 87 -1.89 -7.19 18.68
CA PRO A 87 -2.98 -7.74 17.91
C PRO A 87 -3.39 -6.81 16.75
N LEU A 88 -3.68 -7.39 15.58
CA LEU A 88 -4.15 -6.62 14.45
C LEU A 88 -5.50 -5.96 14.74
N VAL A 89 -5.70 -4.80 14.13
CA VAL A 89 -6.96 -4.07 14.19
C VAL A 89 -7.89 -4.62 13.12
N SER A 90 -9.04 -5.13 13.54
CA SER A 90 -10.12 -5.53 12.65
C SER A 90 -10.75 -4.29 11.98
N LEU A 91 -11.11 -4.45 10.71
CA LEU A 91 -11.96 -3.52 9.98
C LEU A 91 -12.83 -4.28 8.97
N LEU A 92 -13.92 -3.64 8.56
CA LEU A 92 -14.69 -4.07 7.39
C LEU A 92 -14.16 -3.32 6.17
N THR A 93 -13.81 -4.05 5.13
CA THR A 93 -13.55 -3.48 3.82
C THR A 93 -14.85 -2.91 3.23
N TRP A 94 -14.71 -2.09 2.22
CA TRP A 94 -15.85 -1.43 1.59
C TRP A 94 -16.84 -2.40 0.94
N ASP A 95 -16.39 -3.60 0.54
CA ASP A 95 -17.24 -4.69 0.03
C ASP A 95 -17.80 -5.61 1.12
N GLY A 96 -17.66 -5.21 2.40
CA GLY A 96 -18.22 -5.90 3.55
C GLY A 96 -17.44 -7.12 4.01
N ARG A 97 -16.25 -7.38 3.47
CA ARG A 97 -15.38 -8.47 3.93
C ARG A 97 -14.58 -8.04 5.15
N GLN A 98 -14.31 -9.01 6.01
CA GLN A 98 -13.46 -8.79 7.19
C GLN A 98 -11.99 -8.68 6.77
N ALA A 99 -11.31 -7.68 7.31
CA ALA A 99 -9.90 -7.41 7.06
C ALA A 99 -9.17 -7.00 8.34
N TRP A 100 -7.84 -7.01 8.25
CA TRP A 100 -6.93 -6.75 9.34
C TRP A 100 -5.82 -5.79 8.90
N ARG A 101 -5.56 -4.79 9.74
CA ARG A 101 -4.45 -3.85 9.57
C ARG A 101 -3.57 -3.81 10.82
N LEU A 102 -2.38 -3.25 10.69
CA LEU A 102 -1.50 -3.01 11.84
C LEU A 102 -2.16 -2.06 12.85
N SER A 103 -1.79 -2.20 14.12
CA SER A 103 -2.04 -1.14 15.09
C SER A 103 -1.28 0.13 14.70
N GLY A 104 -1.70 1.29 15.22
CA GLY A 104 -1.01 2.55 14.94
C GLY A 104 0.47 2.52 15.35
N ASP A 105 0.77 1.89 16.48
CA ASP A 105 2.12 1.76 17.02
C ASP A 105 2.98 0.81 16.17
N ASP A 106 2.42 -0.34 15.75
CA ASP A 106 3.14 -1.27 14.88
C ASP A 106 3.39 -0.65 13.50
N ALA A 107 2.40 0.04 12.92
CA ALA A 107 2.56 0.73 11.64
C ALA A 107 3.63 1.81 11.71
N GLN A 108 3.66 2.58 12.80
CA GLN A 108 4.70 3.57 13.07
C GLN A 108 6.08 2.94 13.18
N TYR A 109 6.21 1.87 13.97
CA TYR A 109 7.46 1.16 14.13
C TYR A 109 7.96 0.63 12.78
N VAL A 110 7.12 -0.10 12.04
CA VAL A 110 7.49 -0.69 10.74
C VAL A 110 7.89 0.37 9.73
N ALA A 111 7.12 1.46 9.62
CA ALA A 111 7.40 2.54 8.69
C ALA A 111 8.77 3.17 8.92
N PHE A 112 9.05 3.62 10.15
CA PHE A 112 10.30 4.32 10.43
C PHE A 112 11.51 3.38 10.36
N ARG A 113 11.37 2.12 10.80
CA ARG A 113 12.46 1.14 10.65
C ARG A 113 12.74 0.79 9.20
N ALA A 114 11.71 0.68 8.37
CA ALA A 114 11.89 0.45 6.95
C ALA A 114 12.54 1.67 6.27
N ALA A 115 12.11 2.89 6.62
CA ALA A 115 12.71 4.13 6.13
C ALA A 115 14.20 4.24 6.51
N ASP A 116 14.56 3.92 7.76
CA ASP A 116 15.95 3.87 8.23
C ASP A 116 16.79 2.87 7.42
N ILE A 117 16.26 1.67 7.18
CA ILE A 117 16.94 0.60 6.41
C ILE A 117 17.28 1.06 4.99
N VAL A 118 16.41 1.84 4.35
CA VAL A 118 16.61 2.31 2.98
C VAL A 118 17.25 3.71 2.89
N GLY A 119 17.55 4.35 4.03
CA GLY A 119 18.16 5.68 4.08
C GLY A 119 17.22 6.82 3.68
N LEU A 120 15.91 6.68 3.93
CA LEU A 120 14.93 7.74 3.68
C LEU A 120 14.92 8.80 4.80
N ASN A 121 14.51 10.02 4.45
CA ASN A 121 14.33 11.09 5.43
C ASN A 121 13.07 10.88 6.28
N PHE A 122 12.96 11.65 7.37
CA PHE A 122 11.83 11.56 8.29
C PHE A 122 10.48 11.83 7.64
N GLU A 123 10.39 12.80 6.73
CA GLU A 123 9.15 13.15 6.03
C GLU A 123 8.62 11.97 5.19
N SER A 124 9.51 11.29 4.46
CA SER A 124 9.17 10.08 3.70
C SER A 124 8.77 8.93 4.62
N GLY A 125 9.41 8.81 5.78
CA GLY A 125 9.01 7.88 6.84
C GLY A 125 7.60 8.16 7.38
N ASP A 126 7.23 9.43 7.57
CA ASP A 126 5.88 9.79 8.02
C ASP A 126 4.83 9.51 6.94
N VAL A 127 5.12 9.76 5.67
CA VAL A 127 4.24 9.37 4.56
C VAL A 127 4.03 7.86 4.55
N LEU A 128 5.10 7.06 4.69
CA LEU A 128 5.01 5.61 4.77
C LEU A 128 4.18 5.16 5.97
N ARG A 129 4.35 5.79 7.14
CA ARG A 129 3.54 5.53 8.34
C ARG A 129 2.07 5.78 8.07
N GLN A 130 1.72 6.91 7.47
CA GLN A 130 0.34 7.25 7.16
C GLN A 130 -0.29 6.20 6.24
N ARG A 131 0.43 5.77 5.19
CA ARG A 131 -0.02 4.73 4.26
C ARG A 131 -0.22 3.38 4.96
N LEU A 132 0.80 2.90 5.69
CA LEU A 132 0.73 1.63 6.42
C LEU A 132 -0.35 1.59 7.50
N ASN A 133 -0.63 2.71 8.16
CA ASN A 133 -1.64 2.78 9.21
C ASN A 133 -3.06 2.55 8.65
N THR A 134 -3.32 2.88 7.39
CA THR A 134 -4.65 2.69 6.76
C THR A 134 -4.77 1.44 5.90
N LEU A 135 -3.64 0.80 5.60
CA LEU A 135 -3.55 -0.30 4.65
C LEU A 135 -4.15 -1.60 5.22
N VAL A 136 -4.89 -2.34 4.40
CA VAL A 136 -5.28 -3.72 4.71
C VAL A 136 -4.08 -4.62 4.50
N ILE A 137 -3.56 -5.20 5.59
CA ILE A 137 -2.44 -6.13 5.52
C ILE A 137 -2.92 -7.55 5.20
N TRP A 138 -4.10 -7.93 5.68
CA TRP A 138 -4.62 -9.28 5.52
C TRP A 138 -6.14 -9.30 5.42
N GLN A 139 -6.69 -10.02 4.44
CA GLN A 139 -8.14 -10.24 4.29
C GLN A 139 -8.47 -11.67 4.74
N ALA A 140 -9.15 -11.80 5.88
CA ALA A 140 -9.58 -13.07 6.44
C ALA A 140 -10.69 -12.85 7.47
N GLU A 141 -11.62 -13.81 7.59
CA GLU A 141 -12.69 -13.77 8.60
C GLU A 141 -12.14 -13.83 10.03
N THR A 142 -11.03 -14.53 10.23
CA THR A 142 -10.38 -14.72 11.53
C THR A 142 -9.04 -13.99 11.59
N LEU A 143 -8.62 -13.65 12.82
CA LEU A 143 -7.34 -13.00 13.06
C LEU A 143 -6.20 -13.90 12.56
N PRO A 144 -5.35 -13.43 11.63
CA PRO A 144 -4.20 -14.22 11.16
C PRO A 144 -3.15 -14.34 12.26
N THR A 145 -2.39 -15.43 12.22
CA THR A 145 -1.22 -15.60 13.08
C THR A 145 -0.03 -14.79 12.56
N PHE A 146 0.80 -14.25 13.45
CA PHE A 146 2.02 -13.51 13.11
C PHE A 146 3.18 -14.44 12.70
N GLY A 147 2.90 -15.38 11.81
CA GLY A 147 3.87 -16.32 11.26
C GLY A 147 4.71 -15.73 10.11
N GLU A 148 5.57 -16.56 9.54
CA GLU A 148 6.50 -16.19 8.45
C GLU A 148 5.78 -15.56 7.25
N ALA A 149 4.67 -16.15 6.81
CA ALA A 149 3.90 -15.65 5.66
C ALA A 149 3.35 -14.23 5.87
N PHE A 150 2.89 -13.90 7.08
CA PHE A 150 2.44 -12.55 7.42
C PHE A 150 3.61 -11.55 7.35
N ARG A 151 4.75 -11.91 7.94
CA ARG A 151 5.93 -11.03 8.00
C ARG A 151 6.55 -10.82 6.63
N ALA A 152 6.58 -11.86 5.79
CA ALA A 152 7.00 -11.77 4.40
C ALA A 152 6.10 -10.79 3.62
N ARG A 153 4.78 -10.99 3.68
CA ARG A 153 3.81 -10.07 3.04
C ARG A 153 3.96 -8.63 3.53
N LEU A 154 4.11 -8.43 4.83
CA LEU A 154 4.29 -7.11 5.42
C LEU A 154 5.59 -6.45 4.92
N ALA A 155 6.70 -7.19 4.87
CA ALA A 155 7.95 -6.68 4.32
C ALA A 155 7.81 -6.28 2.85
N ASP A 156 7.21 -7.15 2.04
CA ASP A 156 7.03 -6.91 0.61
C ASP A 156 6.19 -5.66 0.35
N ILE A 157 5.05 -5.52 1.01
CA ILE A 157 4.18 -4.35 0.83
C ILE A 157 4.85 -3.08 1.37
N THR A 158 5.54 -3.16 2.51
CA THR A 158 6.24 -1.99 3.07
C THR A 158 7.31 -1.46 2.12
N LEU A 159 8.10 -2.36 1.52
CA LEU A 159 9.15 -1.98 0.59
C LEU A 159 8.59 -1.54 -0.77
N TYR A 160 7.49 -2.15 -1.23
CA TYR A 160 6.75 -1.68 -2.40
C TYR A 160 6.27 -0.23 -2.21
N LEU A 161 5.68 0.06 -1.05
CA LEU A 161 5.25 1.40 -0.68
C LEU A 161 6.41 2.39 -0.59
N ILE A 162 7.59 1.97 -0.14
CA ILE A 162 8.79 2.80 -0.14
C ILE A 162 9.18 3.19 -1.56
N GLU A 163 9.24 2.22 -2.48
CA GLU A 163 9.58 2.49 -3.88
C GLU A 163 8.59 3.46 -4.53
N LEU A 164 7.30 3.36 -4.16
CA LEU A 164 6.25 4.28 -4.63
C LEU A 164 6.27 5.65 -3.95
N SER A 165 6.57 5.74 -2.65
CA SER A 165 6.56 7.00 -1.89
C SER A 165 7.68 7.95 -2.30
N GLY A 166 8.74 7.42 -2.91
CA GLY A 166 9.74 8.25 -3.58
C GLY A 166 9.24 8.87 -4.90
N VAL A 167 8.04 8.56 -5.38
CA VAL A 167 7.58 9.00 -6.71
C VAL A 167 6.20 9.69 -6.67
N LEU A 168 5.28 9.19 -5.85
CA LEU A 168 3.89 9.66 -5.70
C LEU A 168 3.70 10.44 -4.40
#